data_AF-D4B7Q5-F1
#
_entry.id   AF-D4B7Q5-F1
#
_cell.length_a   1.000
_cell.length_b   1.000
_cell.length_c   1.000
_cell.angle_alpha   90.00
_cell.angle_beta   90.00
_cell.angle_gamma   90.00
#
_symmetry.space_group_name_H-M   'P 1'
#
loop_
_entity.id
_entity.type
_entity.pdbx_description
1 polymer ?
#
loop_
_entity_poly.entity_id
_entity_poly.type
_entity_poly.pdbx_seq_one_letter_code
_entity_poly.pdbx_strand_id
1 'polypeptide(L)'
;MAQHQSHVQQLLASGEWEAALQQWVQAFPLKVVGIQLAAFMREAMPAAGSALLEAIERGFQQPDDGVRWQVFEQAKKVGFSTPVGALGLSLFWAYGSMTPAEQEPVYPDPALSPRLMYCALVMLAVQLVEDPVEGATLLFSRCSAGEGA
;
A
#
# COMPACT_ATOMS: atom_id res chain seq x y z
N MET A 1 0.12 -8.96 19.16
CA MET A 1 -1.05 -8.42 18.42
C MET A 1 -1.82 -7.40 19.26
N ALA A 2 -2.32 -7.72 20.47
CA ALA A 2 -3.07 -6.77 21.31
C ALA A 2 -2.32 -5.46 21.68
N GLN A 3 -1.01 -5.51 21.97
CA GLN A 3 -0.21 -4.32 22.30
C GLN A 3 -0.04 -3.33 21.12
N HIS A 4 -0.03 -3.83 19.88
CA HIS A 4 0.14 -2.98 18.70
C HIS A 4 -1.16 -2.22 18.40
N GLN A 5 -2.29 -2.92 18.52
CA GLN A 5 -3.62 -2.31 18.40
C GLN A 5 -3.86 -1.25 19.47
N SER A 6 -3.46 -1.51 20.72
CA SER A 6 -3.60 -0.50 21.79
C SER A 6 -2.73 0.74 21.57
N HIS A 7 -1.53 0.59 21.00
CA HIS A 7 -0.66 1.73 20.73
C HIS A 7 -1.13 2.56 19.53
N VAL A 8 -1.55 1.90 18.44
CA VAL A 8 -2.18 2.57 17.29
C VAL A 8 -3.40 3.37 17.71
N GLN A 9 -4.25 2.82 18.58
CA GLN A 9 -5.42 3.55 19.11
C GLN A 9 -5.03 4.78 19.92
N GLN A 10 -3.95 4.71 20.71
CA GLN A 10 -3.43 5.86 21.45
C GLN A 10 -2.92 6.96 20.50
N LEU A 11 -2.17 6.58 19.46
CA LEU A 11 -1.67 7.51 18.45
C LEU A 11 -2.81 8.19 17.69
N LEU A 12 -3.85 7.45 17.31
CA LEU A 12 -5.04 8.03 16.67
C LEU A 12 -5.77 8.99 17.62
N ALA A 13 -5.91 8.63 18.90
CA ALA A 13 -6.55 9.48 19.90
C ALA A 13 -5.75 10.76 20.22
N SER A 14 -4.42 10.75 20.07
CA SER A 14 -3.56 11.93 20.20
C SER A 14 -3.43 12.76 18.91
N GLY A 15 -4.05 12.31 17.81
CA GLY A 15 -3.95 12.95 16.50
C GLY A 15 -2.66 12.64 15.73
N GLU A 16 -1.83 11.71 16.23
CA GLU A 16 -0.59 11.24 15.60
C GLU A 16 -0.86 10.16 14.54
N TRP A 17 -1.79 10.42 13.63
CA TRP A 17 -2.28 9.46 12.65
C TRP A 17 -1.21 9.02 11.64
N GLU A 18 -0.27 9.89 11.27
CA GLU A 18 0.88 9.54 10.43
C GLU A 18 1.78 8.50 11.10
N ALA A 19 2.08 8.69 12.39
CA ALA A 19 2.86 7.73 13.17
C ALA A 19 2.15 6.38 13.30
N ALA A 20 0.81 6.41 13.47
CA ALA A 20 -0.01 5.19 13.47
C ALA A 20 0.12 4.43 12.14
N LEU A 21 -0.05 5.11 10.99
CA LEU A 21 0.08 4.48 9.66
C LEU A 21 1.51 3.96 9.41
N GLN A 22 2.53 4.71 9.83
CA GLN A 22 3.92 4.26 9.72
C GLN A 22 4.16 2.99 10.53
N GLN A 23 3.66 2.94 11.78
CA GLN A 23 3.75 1.75 12.61
C GLN A 23 3.04 0.56 11.97
N TRP A 24 1.90 0.78 11.31
CA TRP A 24 1.17 -0.28 10.62
C TRP A 24 2.00 -0.93 9.51
N VAL A 25 2.62 -0.13 8.64
CA VAL A 25 3.49 -0.64 7.57
C VAL A 25 4.69 -1.43 8.12
N GLN A 26 5.19 -1.04 9.30
CA GLN A 26 6.32 -1.70 9.95
C GLN A 26 5.92 -2.98 10.72
N ALA A 27 4.68 -3.04 11.21
CA ALA A 27 4.22 -4.13 12.06
C ALA A 27 3.78 -5.38 11.28
N PHE A 28 3.49 -5.24 9.98
CA PHE A 28 2.97 -6.32 9.15
C PHE A 28 3.83 -6.58 7.92
N PRO A 29 3.83 -7.82 7.38
CA PRO A 29 4.50 -8.11 6.13
C PRO A 29 3.95 -7.23 5.00
N LEU A 30 4.84 -6.62 4.20
CA LEU A 30 4.48 -5.75 3.08
C LEU A 30 3.41 -6.36 2.16
N LYS A 31 3.51 -7.68 1.92
CA LYS A 31 2.52 -8.45 1.14
C LYS A 31 1.11 -8.31 1.70
N VAL A 32 0.94 -8.46 3.02
CA VAL A 32 -0.37 -8.40 3.68
C VAL A 32 -0.95 -7.00 3.57
N VAL A 33 -0.14 -5.97 3.88
CA VAL A 33 -0.56 -4.57 3.78
C VAL A 33 -0.94 -4.23 2.33
N GLY A 34 -0.12 -4.64 1.35
CA GLY A 34 -0.37 -4.37 -0.06
C GLY A 34 -1.66 -4.99 -0.60
N ILE A 35 -1.96 -6.24 -0.21
CA ILE A 35 -3.21 -6.93 -0.60
C ILE A 35 -4.42 -6.21 0.00
N GLN A 36 -4.40 -5.96 1.31
CA GLN A 36 -5.50 -5.30 2.01
C GLN A 36 -5.76 -3.91 1.46
N LEU A 37 -4.69 -3.15 1.20
CA LEU A 37 -4.80 -1.80 0.67
C LEU A 37 -5.35 -1.78 -0.76
N ALA A 38 -4.91 -2.70 -1.62
CA ALA A 38 -5.44 -2.82 -2.98
C ALA A 38 -6.94 -3.17 -2.98
N ALA A 39 -7.35 -4.12 -2.13
CA ALA A 39 -8.76 -4.49 -1.97
C ALA A 39 -9.60 -3.31 -1.45
N PHE A 40 -9.12 -2.62 -0.42
CA PHE A 40 -9.80 -1.44 0.12
C PHE A 40 -9.95 -0.32 -0.91
N MET A 41 -8.89 0.04 -1.65
CA MET A 41 -8.96 1.08 -2.68
C MET A 41 -9.97 0.72 -3.77
N ARG A 42 -10.12 -0.57 -4.11
CA ARG A 42 -11.07 -1.00 -5.14
C ARG A 42 -12.52 -0.81 -4.70
N GLU A 43 -12.82 -1.01 -3.42
CA GLU A 43 -14.13 -0.76 -2.83
C GLU A 43 -14.40 0.74 -2.63
N ALA A 44 -13.42 1.47 -2.09
CA ALA A 44 -13.57 2.87 -1.72
C ALA A 44 -13.46 3.83 -2.90
N MET A 45 -12.77 3.44 -3.99
CA MET A 45 -12.49 4.29 -5.14
C MET A 45 -12.86 3.57 -6.46
N PRO A 46 -14.16 3.34 -6.77
CA PRO A 46 -14.57 2.55 -7.94
C PRO A 46 -14.10 3.13 -9.30
N ALA A 47 -13.89 4.45 -9.35
CA ALA A 47 -13.38 5.13 -10.54
C ALA A 47 -11.85 4.97 -10.73
N ALA A 48 -11.12 4.53 -9.70
CA ALA A 48 -9.68 4.38 -9.72
C ALA A 48 -9.29 2.99 -10.25
N GLY A 49 -9.50 2.76 -11.54
CA GLY A 49 -8.88 1.66 -12.30
C GLY A 49 -8.90 0.28 -11.63
N SER A 50 -10.09 -0.32 -11.42
CA SER A 50 -10.26 -1.64 -10.78
C SER A 50 -9.30 -2.71 -11.29
N ALA A 51 -9.05 -2.77 -12.61
CA ALA A 51 -8.14 -3.73 -13.21
C ALA A 51 -6.67 -3.58 -12.76
N LEU A 52 -6.21 -2.34 -12.48
CA LEU A 52 -4.87 -2.10 -11.95
C LEU A 52 -4.80 -2.57 -10.49
N LEU A 53 -5.81 -2.29 -9.68
CA LEU A 53 -5.87 -2.73 -8.29
C LEU A 53 -5.93 -4.25 -8.16
N GLU A 54 -6.67 -4.94 -9.04
CA GLU A 54 -6.68 -6.40 -9.12
C GLU A 54 -5.29 -6.96 -9.52
N ALA A 55 -4.61 -6.33 -10.47
CA ALA A 55 -3.26 -6.72 -10.86
C ALA A 55 -2.24 -6.50 -9.73
N ILE A 56 -2.37 -5.41 -8.96
CA ILE A 56 -1.56 -5.13 -7.77
C ILE A 56 -1.79 -6.20 -6.70
N GLU A 57 -3.05 -6.50 -6.39
CA GLU A 57 -3.41 -7.53 -5.40
C GLU A 57 -2.80 -8.89 -5.79
N ARG A 58 -2.98 -9.30 -7.05
CA ARG A 58 -2.38 -10.52 -7.60
C ARG A 58 -0.87 -10.50 -7.51
N GLY A 59 -0.22 -9.39 -7.82
CA GLY A 59 1.23 -9.26 -7.77
C GLY A 59 1.80 -9.39 -6.36
N PHE A 60 1.09 -8.92 -5.33
CA PHE A 60 1.47 -9.19 -3.93
C PHE A 60 1.19 -10.64 -3.52
N GLN A 61 0.08 -11.24 -3.98
CA GLN A 61 -0.25 -12.64 -3.71
C GLN A 61 0.75 -13.62 -4.31
N GLN A 62 1.10 -13.41 -5.58
CA GLN A 62 1.99 -14.24 -6.39
C GLN A 62 2.93 -13.31 -7.17
N PRO A 63 4.11 -13.00 -6.62
CA PRO A 63 5.09 -12.16 -7.29
C PRO A 63 5.53 -12.79 -8.60
N ASP A 64 5.20 -12.12 -9.70
CA ASP A 64 5.59 -12.46 -11.06
C ASP A 64 6.17 -11.20 -11.72
N ASP A 65 7.30 -11.36 -12.41
CA ASP A 65 8.02 -10.24 -13.03
C ASP A 65 7.18 -9.57 -14.12
N GLY A 66 6.47 -10.35 -14.94
CA GLY A 66 5.58 -9.84 -15.98
C GLY A 66 4.44 -9.00 -15.40
N VAL A 67 3.78 -9.49 -14.35
CA VAL A 67 2.75 -8.75 -13.62
C VAL A 67 3.32 -7.48 -13.00
N ARG A 68 4.51 -7.54 -12.38
CA ARG A 68 5.17 -6.37 -11.77
C ARG A 68 5.43 -5.26 -12.79
N TRP A 69 6.00 -5.61 -13.94
CA TRP A 69 6.25 -4.64 -15.01
C TRP A 69 4.96 -4.08 -15.62
N GLN A 70 3.95 -4.94 -15.81
CA GLN A 70 2.64 -4.50 -16.28
C GLN A 70 1.98 -3.51 -15.30
N VAL A 71 2.06 -3.78 -13.99
CA VAL A 71 1.57 -2.86 -12.95
C VAL A 71 2.36 -1.56 -12.99
N PHE A 72 3.69 -1.61 -13.07
CA PHE A 72 4.52 -0.41 -13.11
C PHE A 72 4.14 0.54 -14.26
N GLU A 73 3.97 0.01 -15.47
CA GLU A 73 3.59 0.84 -16.63
C GLU A 73 2.17 1.43 -16.51
N GLN A 74 1.25 0.71 -15.88
CA GLN A 74 -0.10 1.24 -15.61
C GLN A 74 -0.09 2.27 -14.48
N ALA A 75 0.61 1.99 -13.38
CA ALA A 75 0.78 2.90 -12.25
C ALA A 75 1.42 4.23 -12.69
N LYS A 76 2.39 4.17 -13.63
CA LYS A 76 3.01 5.34 -14.25
C LYS A 76 2.00 6.20 -15.02
N LYS A 77 1.03 5.60 -15.70
CA LYS A 77 -0.04 6.32 -16.42
C LYS A 77 -1.04 6.99 -15.47
N VAL A 78 -1.37 6.33 -14.36
CA VAL A 78 -2.22 6.91 -13.30
C VAL A 78 -1.47 8.01 -12.53
N GLY A 79 -0.14 7.90 -12.44
CA GLY A 79 0.75 8.85 -11.78
C GLY A 79 1.12 8.39 -10.37
N PHE A 80 2.42 8.42 -10.05
CA PHE A 80 2.94 7.95 -8.77
C PHE A 80 2.59 8.86 -7.58
N SER A 81 2.05 10.05 -7.83
CA SER A 81 1.49 10.95 -6.81
C SER A 81 0.03 10.63 -6.47
N THR A 82 -0.51 9.51 -6.95
CA THR A 82 -1.82 8.99 -6.56
C THR A 82 -1.66 7.79 -5.62
N PRO A 83 -2.64 7.48 -4.75
CA PRO A 83 -2.55 6.31 -3.88
C PRO A 83 -2.34 5.01 -4.67
N VAL A 84 -3.09 4.81 -5.76
CA VAL A 84 -2.99 3.62 -6.62
C VAL A 84 -1.62 3.56 -7.33
N GLY A 85 -1.15 4.69 -7.85
CA GLY A 85 0.16 4.75 -8.53
C GLY A 85 1.32 4.47 -7.58
N ALA A 86 1.30 5.04 -6.37
CA ALA A 86 2.31 4.79 -5.34
C ALA A 86 2.31 3.32 -4.90
N LEU A 87 1.13 2.72 -4.71
CA LEU A 87 1.02 1.30 -4.36
C LEU A 87 1.58 0.40 -5.48
N GLY A 88 1.29 0.71 -6.75
CA GLY A 88 1.84 -0.02 -7.88
C GLY A 88 3.36 0.06 -7.98
N LEU A 89 3.95 1.23 -7.72
CA LEU A 89 5.40 1.40 -7.67
C LEU A 89 6.02 0.70 -6.45
N SER A 90 5.31 0.67 -5.31
CA SER A 90 5.74 -0.07 -4.12
C SER A 90 5.85 -1.57 -4.43
N LEU A 91 4.84 -2.15 -5.09
CA LEU A 91 4.88 -3.53 -5.58
C LEU A 91 6.05 -3.77 -6.55
N PHE A 92 6.26 -2.85 -7.50
CA PHE A 92 7.35 -2.98 -8.48
C PHE A 92 8.72 -3.09 -7.81
N TRP A 93 8.97 -2.30 -6.75
CA TRP A 93 10.21 -2.35 -6.00
C TRP A 93 10.32 -3.51 -5.00
N ALA A 94 9.22 -4.20 -4.69
CA ALA A 94 9.20 -5.18 -3.61
C ALA A 94 9.89 -6.51 -3.93
N TYR A 95 9.86 -6.96 -5.20
CA TYR A 95 10.10 -8.38 -5.51
C TYR A 95 11.08 -8.66 -6.66
N GLY A 96 11.83 -7.66 -7.14
CA GLY A 96 12.85 -7.94 -8.15
C GLY A 96 13.50 -6.73 -8.76
N SER A 97 14.08 -6.93 -9.94
CA SER A 97 14.93 -5.93 -10.56
C SER A 97 14.13 -4.75 -11.13
N MET A 98 14.75 -3.57 -11.10
CA MET A 98 14.32 -2.35 -11.78
C MET A 98 14.75 -2.30 -13.25
N THR A 99 15.60 -3.22 -13.70
CA THR A 99 16.03 -3.33 -15.09
C THR A 99 15.33 -4.51 -15.77
N PRO A 100 15.08 -4.43 -17.09
CA PRO A 100 14.56 -5.56 -17.87
C PRO A 100 15.48 -6.77 -17.80
N ALA A 101 14.93 -7.96 -18.05
CA ALA A 101 15.67 -9.23 -17.95
C ALA A 101 16.87 -9.34 -18.91
N GLU A 102 16.91 -8.55 -19.98
CA GLU A 102 18.01 -8.50 -20.94
C GLU A 102 19.21 -7.65 -20.46
N GLN A 103 19.10 -7.01 -19.29
CA GLN A 103 20.13 -6.13 -18.73
C GLN A 103 20.60 -6.66 -17.37
N GLU A 104 21.75 -6.16 -16.91
CA GLU A 104 22.26 -6.45 -15.57
C GLU A 104 21.22 -6.05 -14.52
N PRO A 105 20.86 -6.96 -13.59
CA PRO A 105 19.81 -6.69 -12.62
C PRO A 105 20.23 -5.60 -11.62
N VAL A 106 19.46 -4.52 -11.56
CA VAL A 106 19.57 -3.49 -10.52
C VAL A 106 18.43 -3.65 -9.54
N TYR A 107 18.73 -3.75 -8.25
CA TYR A 107 17.71 -3.88 -7.20
C TYR A 107 17.51 -2.55 -6.47
N PRO A 108 16.27 -2.20 -6.10
CA PRO A 108 16.00 -1.02 -5.30
C PRO A 108 16.53 -1.20 -3.87
N ASP A 109 16.77 -0.08 -3.19
CA ASP A 109 16.97 -0.11 -1.74
C ASP A 109 15.71 -0.73 -1.07
N PRO A 110 15.86 -1.79 -0.24
CA PRO A 110 14.73 -2.48 0.39
C PRO A 110 13.81 -1.57 1.21
N ALA A 111 14.29 -0.42 1.70
CA ALA A 111 13.48 0.54 2.45
C ALA A 111 12.49 1.32 1.56
N LEU A 112 12.70 1.37 0.24
CA LEU A 112 11.89 2.19 -0.66
C LEU A 112 10.46 1.67 -0.80
N SER A 113 10.29 0.35 -0.90
CA SER A 113 8.96 -0.23 -1.11
C SER A 113 8.03 -0.01 0.09
N PRO A 114 8.43 -0.30 1.36
CA PRO A 114 7.63 0.06 2.53
C PRO A 114 7.42 1.57 2.68
N ARG A 115 8.43 2.39 2.39
CA ARG A 115 8.28 3.85 2.46
C ARG A 115 7.23 4.36 1.48
N LEU A 116 7.18 3.80 0.27
CA LEU A 116 6.19 4.20 -0.71
C LEU A 116 4.78 3.65 -0.40
N MET A 117 4.70 2.46 0.20
CA MET A 117 3.45 1.94 0.78
C MET A 117 2.89 2.92 1.83
N TYR A 118 3.74 3.41 2.72
CA TYR A 118 3.37 4.44 3.69
C TYR A 118 2.85 5.72 3.01
N CYS A 119 3.53 6.20 1.96
CA CYS A 119 3.04 7.35 1.19
C CYS A 119 1.65 7.09 0.58
N ALA A 120 1.41 5.89 0.04
CA ALA A 120 0.09 5.52 -0.49
C ALA A 120 -1.00 5.58 0.59
N LEU A 121 -0.70 5.11 1.81
CA LEU A 121 -1.62 5.18 2.94
C LEU A 121 -1.91 6.61 3.38
N VAL A 122 -0.89 7.46 3.50
CA VAL A 122 -1.06 8.87 3.85
C VAL A 122 -1.93 9.58 2.82
N MET A 123 -1.62 9.41 1.53
CA MET A 123 -2.43 10.02 0.46
C MET A 123 -3.88 9.53 0.49
N LEU A 124 -4.09 8.25 0.78
CA LEU A 124 -5.43 7.68 0.87
C LEU A 124 -6.20 8.21 2.08
N ALA A 125 -5.59 8.26 3.27
CA ALA A 125 -6.22 8.78 4.48
C ALA A 125 -6.75 10.21 4.26
N VAL A 126 -5.95 11.07 3.62
CA VAL A 126 -6.30 12.46 3.29
C VAL A 126 -7.36 12.55 2.17
N GLN A 127 -7.47 11.56 1.29
CA GLN A 127 -8.43 11.58 0.18
C GLN A 127 -9.80 11.00 0.54
N LEU A 128 -9.87 10.15 1.56
CA LEU A 128 -11.12 9.46 1.93
C LEU A 128 -12.14 10.40 2.56
N VAL A 129 -11.69 11.28 3.45
CA VAL A 129 -12.51 12.20 4.25
C VAL A 129 -11.72 13.47 4.57
N GLU A 130 -12.40 14.51 5.07
CA GLU A 130 -11.76 15.80 5.36
C GLU A 130 -10.76 15.75 6.53
N ASP A 131 -11.06 14.97 7.57
CA ASP A 131 -10.16 14.79 8.72
C ASP A 131 -9.24 13.57 8.51
N PRO A 132 -7.91 13.77 8.39
CA PRO A 132 -7.00 12.66 8.17
C PRO A 132 -6.92 11.67 9.35
N VAL A 133 -7.30 12.06 10.57
CA VAL A 133 -7.41 11.13 11.71
C VAL A 133 -8.57 10.16 11.49
N GLU A 134 -9.71 10.67 11.02
CA GLU A 134 -10.87 9.84 10.65
C GLU A 134 -10.51 8.94 9.44
N GLY A 135 -9.81 9.49 8.45
CA GLY A 135 -9.33 8.73 7.28
C GLY A 135 -8.41 7.57 7.67
N ALA A 136 -7.43 7.82 8.55
CA ALA A 136 -6.58 6.77 9.09
C ALA A 136 -7.37 5.73 9.90
N THR A 137 -8.34 6.18 10.71
CA THR A 137 -9.22 5.29 11.49
C THR A 137 -10.04 4.36 10.57
N LEU A 138 -10.57 4.88 9.45
CA LEU A 138 -11.26 4.08 8.44
C LEU A 138 -10.34 3.01 7.84
N LEU A 139 -9.11 3.37 7.47
CA LEU A 139 -8.11 2.42 6.96
C LEU A 139 -7.84 1.30 7.95
N PHE A 140 -7.61 1.65 9.23
CA PHE A 140 -7.39 0.66 10.27
C PHE A 140 -8.60 -0.26 10.45
N SER A 141 -9.82 0.29 10.53
CA SER A 141 -11.04 -0.52 10.74
C SER A 141 -11.28 -1.55 9.63
N ARG A 142 -10.91 -1.24 8.40
CA ARG A 142 -11.17 -2.08 7.22
C ARG A 142 -10.04 -3.05 6.91
N CYS A 143 -8.79 -2.65 7.16
CA CYS A 143 -7.65 -3.51 6.85
C CYS A 143 -7.26 -4.43 8.02
N SER A 144 -7.50 -4.04 9.29
CA SER A 144 -7.25 -4.91 10.45
C SER A 144 -8.32 -5.99 10.67
N ALA A 145 -9.49 -5.88 10.03
CA ALA A 145 -10.58 -6.87 10.13
C ALA A 145 -10.25 -8.23 9.50
N GLY A 146 -9.19 -8.32 8.67
CA GLY A 146 -8.74 -9.55 8.02
C GLY A 146 -7.76 -10.41 8.81
N GLU A 147 -7.41 -10.05 10.05
CA GLU A 147 -6.39 -10.74 10.86
C GLU A 147 -6.91 -12.01 11.59
N GLY A 148 -8.13 -12.48 11.25
CA GLY A 148 -8.80 -13.59 11.93
C GLY A 148 -9.35 -14.71 11.03
N ALA A 149 -8.89 -14.84 9.79
CA ALA A 149 -9.27 -15.93 8.88
C ALA A 149 -8.09 -16.81 8.48
#